data_AF-A0A9D4N3M0-F1
#
_entry.id   AF-A0A9D4N3M0-F1
#
_cell.length_a   1.000
_cell.length_b   1.000
_cell.length_c   1.000
_cell.angle_alpha   90.00
_cell.angle_beta   90.00
_cell.angle_gamma   90.00
#
_symmetry.space_group_name_H-M   'P 1'
#
loop_
_entity.id
_entity.type
_entity.pdbx_description
1 polymer ?
#
loop_
_entity_poly.entity_id
_entity_poly.type
_entity_poly.pdbx_seq_one_letter_code
_entity_poly.pdbx_strand_id
1 'polypeptide(L)'
;MAAIRTIEQYVEEILQQLTDADYDSLTSSCDTLEKMKFSSKLKHKLNYWRVMQCLGEIGSDRLVGFLIKVDKLSCKCHLKMNFTCLMRLFLESMCNIRVIKRFSEHQLKIVPVLYRGVRQSEDSNLTALCLEAILRLLYVGRTDSVEFFVKYGLMKDIFLEIRSKCASRVFSLHAINVLLTSSQLLLSVSVCGTENIRKQVARSSAYKLFREKVLRMLDSSSHKCSILQLHRNFLEINKVLSDEKVALEAFKNWDPKEKLNDLQEQDQVYIFCSSPSCRKIYGECGKFRYCGACRLARYCTEACQKEHWKKGHKDSCQRARTDIG
;
A
#
# COMPACT_ATOMS: atom_id res chain seq x y z
N MET A 1 27.39 21.92 18.02
CA MET A 1 26.48 21.77 16.87
C MET A 1 25.90 20.37 16.92
N ALA A 2 24.58 20.22 17.06
CA ALA A 2 23.96 18.88 17.01
C ALA A 2 24.23 18.26 15.63
N ALA A 3 24.74 17.03 15.59
CA ALA A 3 25.00 16.33 14.34
C ALA A 3 23.69 16.22 13.53
N ILE A 4 23.74 16.54 12.24
CA ILE A 4 22.56 16.40 11.37
C ILE A 4 22.26 14.92 11.23
N ARG A 5 21.10 14.50 11.76
CA ARG A 5 20.61 13.13 11.67
C ARG A 5 20.39 12.72 10.22
N THR A 6 20.90 11.55 9.86
CA THR A 6 20.71 10.93 8.53
C THR A 6 19.32 10.29 8.41
N ILE A 7 18.89 9.96 7.18
CA ILE A 7 17.60 9.30 6.95
C ILE A 7 17.59 7.90 7.58
N GLU A 8 18.70 7.20 7.49
CA GLU A 8 18.90 5.85 8.02
C GLU A 8 18.84 5.86 9.54
N GLN A 9 19.49 6.82 10.19
CA GLN A 9 19.32 7.05 11.63
C GLN A 9 17.88 7.45 11.97
N TYR A 10 17.17 8.15 11.06
CA TYR A 10 15.77 8.46 11.27
C TYR A 10 14.91 7.20 11.32
N VAL A 11 15.08 6.33 10.34
CA VAL A 11 14.39 5.04 10.23
C VAL A 11 14.74 4.09 11.37
N GLU A 12 16.02 3.99 11.76
CA GLU A 12 16.43 3.09 12.84
C GLU A 12 15.81 3.48 14.18
N GLU A 13 15.68 4.79 14.50
CA GLU A 13 14.95 5.15 15.73
C GLU A 13 13.45 4.87 15.64
N ILE A 14 12.81 5.02 14.47
CA ILE A 14 11.39 4.60 14.30
C ILE A 14 11.27 3.09 14.61
N LEU A 15 12.18 2.29 14.06
CA LEU A 15 12.21 0.86 14.28
C LEU A 15 12.55 0.51 15.74
N GLN A 16 13.39 1.31 16.40
CA GLN A 16 13.72 1.16 17.82
C GLN A 16 12.52 1.50 18.70
N GLN A 17 11.82 2.61 18.46
CA GLN A 17 10.56 2.97 19.14
C GLN A 17 9.52 1.84 19.04
N LEU A 18 9.39 1.23 17.86
CA LEU A 18 8.53 0.06 17.68
C LEU A 18 9.00 -1.17 18.48
N THR A 19 10.31 -1.36 18.59
CA THR A 19 10.92 -2.46 19.36
C THR A 19 10.65 -2.30 20.85
N ASP A 20 10.75 -1.07 21.33
CA ASP A 20 10.55 -0.70 22.73
C ASP A 20 9.06 -0.53 23.09
N ALA A 21 8.16 -0.68 22.11
CA ALA A 21 6.73 -0.36 22.22
C ALA A 21 6.45 1.08 22.73
N ASP A 22 7.36 2.01 22.43
CA ASP A 22 7.25 3.43 22.75
C ASP A 22 6.37 4.14 21.71
N TYR A 23 5.05 3.96 21.86
CA TYR A 23 4.07 4.53 20.96
C TYR A 23 3.92 6.06 21.08
N ASP A 24 4.33 6.66 22.19
CA ASP A 24 4.29 8.11 22.35
C ASP A 24 5.36 8.77 21.46
N SER A 25 6.61 8.27 21.52
CA SER A 25 7.68 8.70 20.62
C SER A 25 7.38 8.35 19.17
N LEU A 26 6.78 7.18 18.92
CA LEU A 26 6.35 6.79 17.58
C LEU A 26 5.29 7.72 17.02
N THR A 27 4.30 8.12 17.83
CA THR A 27 3.26 9.07 17.44
C THR A 27 3.88 10.42 17.08
N SER A 28 4.82 10.92 17.89
CA SER A 28 5.57 12.15 17.59
C SER A 28 6.34 12.06 16.26
N SER A 29 6.90 10.89 15.96
CA SER A 29 7.57 10.61 14.69
C SER A 29 6.57 10.55 13.51
N CYS A 30 5.43 9.89 13.70
CA CYS A 30 4.29 9.85 12.78
C CYS A 30 3.80 11.27 12.43
N ASP A 31 3.61 12.15 13.42
CA ASP A 31 3.19 13.55 13.24
C ASP A 31 4.23 14.38 12.49
N THR A 32 5.51 14.16 12.81
CA THR A 32 6.62 14.82 12.13
C THR A 32 6.64 14.45 10.65
N LEU A 33 6.46 13.17 10.33
CA LEU A 33 6.38 12.68 8.96
C LEU A 33 5.16 13.24 8.22
N GLU A 34 4.01 13.33 8.88
CA GLU A 34 2.80 13.93 8.29
C GLU A 34 3.02 15.41 7.93
N LYS A 35 3.63 16.18 8.83
CA LYS A 35 4.05 17.57 8.56
C LYS A 35 5.02 17.65 7.37
N MET A 36 5.91 16.67 7.21
CA MET A 36 6.81 16.62 6.05
C MET A 36 6.06 16.30 4.75
N LYS A 37 5.13 15.32 4.76
CA LYS A 37 4.32 14.90 3.60
C LYS A 37 3.52 16.06 3.02
N PHE A 38 2.89 16.86 3.88
CA PHE A 38 2.03 17.97 3.47
C PHE A 38 2.74 19.33 3.44
N SER A 39 4.06 19.37 3.64
CA SER A 39 4.81 20.63 3.67
C SER A 39 4.83 21.32 2.30
N SER A 40 4.64 22.65 2.26
CA SER A 40 4.85 23.43 1.04
C SER A 40 6.30 23.42 0.55
N LYS A 41 7.25 23.12 1.45
CA LYS A 41 8.69 23.05 1.12
C LYS A 41 9.02 21.70 0.47
N LEU A 42 9.40 21.71 -0.81
CA LEU A 42 9.76 20.52 -1.57
C LEU A 42 10.79 19.63 -0.85
N LYS A 43 11.80 20.22 -0.21
CA LYS A 43 12.82 19.47 0.56
C LYS A 43 12.21 18.57 1.65
N HIS A 44 11.14 19.01 2.33
CA HIS A 44 10.49 18.21 3.36
C HIS A 44 9.71 17.05 2.75
N LYS A 45 8.97 17.30 1.66
CA LYS A 45 8.29 16.24 0.89
C LYS A 45 9.28 15.18 0.39
N LEU A 46 10.41 15.60 -0.15
CA LEU A 46 11.45 14.68 -0.61
C LEU A 46 12.03 13.87 0.56
N ASN A 47 12.27 14.51 1.72
CA ASN A 47 12.74 13.80 2.90
C ASN A 47 11.72 12.77 3.41
N TYR A 48 10.42 13.10 3.43
CA TYR A 48 9.35 12.15 3.79
C TYR A 48 9.44 10.87 2.94
N TRP A 49 9.48 11.02 1.62
CA TRP A 49 9.54 9.87 0.71
C TRP A 49 10.86 9.10 0.82
N ARG A 50 11.98 9.77 1.13
CA ARG A 50 13.24 9.07 1.46
C ARG A 50 13.12 8.23 2.72
N VAL A 51 12.46 8.73 3.76
CA VAL A 51 12.20 7.95 4.98
C VAL A 51 11.32 6.74 4.65
N MET A 52 10.20 6.92 3.95
CA MET A 52 9.30 5.80 3.61
C MET A 52 9.98 4.75 2.73
N GLN A 53 10.76 5.18 1.73
CA GLN A 53 11.57 4.28 0.91
C GLN A 53 12.56 3.50 1.76
N CYS A 54 13.35 4.19 2.59
CA CYS A 54 14.35 3.56 3.43
C CYS A 54 13.71 2.57 4.42
N LEU A 55 12.61 2.97 5.06
CA LEU A 55 11.81 2.13 5.96
C LEU A 55 11.33 0.85 5.26
N GLY A 56 10.84 0.93 4.02
CA GLY A 56 10.47 -0.26 3.25
C GLY A 56 11.67 -1.16 2.90
N GLU A 57 12.82 -0.55 2.57
CA GLU A 57 14.03 -1.27 2.15
C GLU A 57 14.74 -2.01 3.30
N ILE A 58 14.74 -1.47 4.53
CA ILE A 58 15.45 -2.06 5.67
C ILE A 58 14.55 -2.52 6.82
N GLY A 59 13.30 -2.05 6.87
CA GLY A 59 12.37 -2.27 7.99
C GLY A 59 11.18 -3.17 7.67
N SER A 60 11.06 -3.70 6.45
CA SER A 60 9.87 -4.46 6.01
C SER A 60 9.54 -5.65 6.92
N ASP A 61 10.49 -6.55 7.18
CA ASP A 61 10.23 -7.73 8.02
C ASP A 61 9.88 -7.35 9.47
N ARG A 62 10.54 -6.32 10.01
CA ARG A 62 10.27 -5.80 11.36
C ARG A 62 8.86 -5.20 11.43
N LEU A 63 8.46 -4.38 10.46
CA LEU A 63 7.11 -3.82 10.38
C LEU A 63 6.03 -4.90 10.37
N VAL A 64 6.24 -5.97 9.62
CA VAL A 64 5.35 -7.14 9.63
C VAL A 64 5.29 -7.77 11.02
N GLY A 65 6.45 -7.99 11.64
CA GLY A 65 6.53 -8.51 13.00
C GLY A 65 5.77 -7.66 14.03
N PHE A 66 5.85 -6.34 13.92
CA PHE A 66 5.11 -5.41 14.78
C PHE A 66 3.61 -5.45 14.50
N LEU A 67 3.19 -5.49 13.22
CA LEU A 67 1.77 -5.54 12.84
C LEU A 67 1.08 -6.77 13.41
N ILE A 68 1.73 -7.94 13.32
CA ILE A 68 1.21 -9.20 13.87
C ILE A 68 1.05 -9.13 15.40
N LYS A 69 1.90 -8.34 16.07
CA LYS A 69 1.95 -8.23 17.53
C LYS A 69 1.22 -7.00 18.08
N VAL A 70 0.58 -6.16 17.25
CA VAL A 70 0.03 -4.87 17.68
C VAL A 70 -0.91 -4.97 18.88
N ASP A 71 -1.76 -6.00 18.92
CA ASP A 71 -2.67 -6.29 20.05
C ASP A 71 -1.94 -6.65 21.34
N LYS A 72 -0.77 -7.28 21.24
CA LYS A 72 0.05 -7.66 22.39
C LYS A 72 0.90 -6.49 22.89
N LEU A 73 1.22 -5.56 22.00
CA LEU A 73 2.06 -4.39 22.29
C LEU A 73 1.24 -3.15 22.69
N SER A 74 -0.09 -3.22 22.65
CA SER A 74 -0.97 -2.09 22.94
C SER A 74 -1.97 -2.41 24.06
N CYS A 75 -2.23 -1.45 24.96
CA CYS A 75 -3.40 -1.54 25.84
C CYS A 75 -4.68 -1.47 25.01
N LYS A 76 -5.79 -1.99 25.56
CA LYS A 76 -7.13 -1.88 24.94
C LYS A 76 -7.51 -0.43 24.59
N CYS A 77 -7.11 0.51 25.44
CA CYS A 77 -7.33 1.95 25.27
C CYS A 77 -6.64 2.56 24.03
N HIS A 78 -5.45 2.08 23.68
CA HIS A 78 -4.59 2.68 22.65
C HIS A 78 -4.44 1.80 21.41
N LEU A 79 -4.97 0.58 21.42
CA LEU A 79 -4.87 -0.37 20.30
C LEU A 79 -5.25 0.27 18.97
N LYS A 80 -6.38 0.96 18.91
CA LYS A 80 -6.86 1.61 17.68
C LYS A 80 -5.86 2.65 17.15
N MET A 81 -5.38 3.55 18.01
CA MET A 81 -4.43 4.60 17.64
C MET A 81 -3.09 4.00 17.19
N ASN A 82 -2.56 3.06 17.97
CA ASN A 82 -1.30 2.38 17.69
C ASN A 82 -1.36 1.58 16.39
N PHE A 83 -2.48 0.89 16.15
CA PHE A 83 -2.70 0.14 14.93
C PHE A 83 -2.79 1.07 13.72
N THR A 84 -3.47 2.21 13.83
CA THR A 84 -3.54 3.20 12.76
C THR A 84 -2.18 3.82 12.43
N CYS A 85 -1.36 4.23 13.41
CA CYS A 85 0.00 4.76 13.11
C CYS A 85 0.90 3.67 12.50
N LEU A 86 0.84 2.44 13.00
CA LEU A 86 1.62 1.33 12.43
C LEU A 86 1.16 0.96 11.01
N MET A 87 -0.14 0.94 10.74
CA MET A 87 -0.69 0.70 9.41
C MET A 87 -0.32 1.81 8.43
N ARG A 88 -0.26 3.06 8.88
CA ARG A 88 0.22 4.18 8.06
C ARG A 88 1.68 3.99 7.65
N LEU A 89 2.57 3.67 8.61
CA LEU A 89 3.98 3.38 8.31
C LEU A 89 4.13 2.19 7.36
N PHE A 90 3.37 1.11 7.60
CA PHE A 90 3.36 -0.06 6.75
C PHE A 90 2.94 0.28 5.32
N LEU A 91 1.76 0.88 5.14
CA LEU A 91 1.21 1.25 3.83
C LEU A 91 2.16 2.18 3.08
N GLU A 92 2.62 3.25 3.71
CA GLU A 92 3.44 4.27 3.06
C GLU A 92 4.83 3.74 2.69
N SER A 93 5.36 2.76 3.44
CA SER A 93 6.61 2.07 3.09
C SER A 93 6.51 1.19 1.83
N MET A 94 5.30 0.87 1.36
CA MET A 94 5.04 0.10 0.12
C MET A 94 5.30 0.94 -1.14
N CYS A 95 6.41 1.68 -1.20
CA CYS A 95 6.68 2.65 -2.26
C CYS A 95 7.05 2.01 -3.61
N ASN A 96 7.30 0.70 -3.68
CA ASN A 96 7.66 0.02 -4.92
C ASN A 96 7.36 -1.48 -4.90
N ILE A 97 7.29 -2.07 -6.09
CA ILE A 97 7.00 -3.50 -6.31
C ILE A 97 7.86 -4.42 -5.44
N ARG A 98 9.15 -4.15 -5.27
CA ARG A 98 10.05 -5.09 -4.59
C ARG A 98 9.80 -5.13 -3.08
N VAL A 99 9.53 -3.98 -2.48
CA VAL A 99 9.11 -3.91 -1.07
C VAL A 99 7.75 -4.59 -0.88
N ILE A 100 6.82 -4.39 -1.81
CA ILE A 100 5.52 -5.07 -1.75
C ILE A 100 5.67 -6.59 -1.89
N LYS A 101 6.50 -7.07 -2.81
CA LYS A 101 6.83 -8.51 -2.93
C LYS A 101 7.40 -9.05 -1.63
N ARG A 102 8.27 -8.28 -0.95
CA ARG A 102 8.80 -8.66 0.35
C ARG A 102 7.70 -8.78 1.41
N PHE A 103 6.76 -7.85 1.47
CA PHE A 103 5.59 -8.00 2.35
C PHE A 103 4.73 -9.21 1.99
N SER A 104 4.54 -9.50 0.70
CA SER A 104 3.78 -10.67 0.23
C SER A 104 4.41 -12.01 0.64
N GLU A 105 5.71 -12.08 0.93
CA GLU A 105 6.33 -13.29 1.51
C GLU A 105 5.72 -13.66 2.87
N HIS A 106 5.15 -12.68 3.58
CA HIS A 106 4.47 -12.87 4.87
C HIS A 106 2.94 -12.83 4.75
N GLN A 107 2.37 -13.02 3.55
CA GLN A 107 0.94 -12.87 3.28
C GLN A 107 0.05 -13.66 4.26
N LEU A 108 0.42 -14.89 4.62
CA LEU A 108 -0.33 -15.72 5.58
C LEU A 108 -0.46 -15.09 6.97
N LYS A 109 0.54 -14.30 7.39
CA LYS A 109 0.56 -13.65 8.70
C LYS A 109 -0.06 -12.25 8.67
N ILE A 110 0.15 -11.51 7.59
CA ILE A 110 -0.33 -10.12 7.44
C ILE A 110 -1.83 -10.06 7.17
N VAL A 111 -2.36 -10.94 6.32
CA VAL A 111 -3.76 -10.86 5.89
C VAL A 111 -4.75 -10.90 7.07
N PRO A 112 -4.60 -11.79 8.07
CA PRO A 112 -5.47 -11.74 9.25
C PRO A 112 -5.46 -10.41 10.00
N VAL A 113 -4.33 -9.71 10.02
CA VAL A 113 -4.18 -8.38 10.63
C VAL A 113 -4.90 -7.34 9.79
N LEU A 114 -4.69 -7.32 8.47
CA LEU A 114 -5.34 -6.36 7.57
C LEU A 114 -6.87 -6.45 7.67
N TYR A 115 -7.43 -7.66 7.62
CA TYR A 115 -8.87 -7.86 7.70
C TYR A 115 -9.46 -7.52 9.07
N ARG A 116 -8.69 -7.66 10.14
CA ARG A 116 -9.10 -7.15 11.46
C ARG A 116 -9.31 -5.64 11.40
N GLY A 117 -8.37 -4.92 10.79
CA GLY A 117 -8.47 -3.47 10.57
C GLY A 117 -9.62 -3.08 9.65
N VAL A 118 -9.82 -3.80 8.52
CA VAL A 118 -10.99 -3.57 7.63
C VAL A 118 -12.32 -3.72 8.37
N ARG A 119 -12.39 -4.64 9.33
CA ARG A 119 -13.60 -4.94 10.10
C ARG A 119 -13.79 -4.04 11.33
N GLN A 120 -12.94 -3.04 11.55
CA GLN A 120 -13.15 -1.98 12.54
C GLN A 120 -14.05 -0.88 11.95
N SER A 121 -15.35 -1.17 11.82
CA SER A 121 -16.33 -0.32 11.11
C SER A 121 -16.42 1.14 11.61
N GLU A 122 -16.06 1.36 12.87
CA GLU A 122 -16.00 2.63 13.59
C GLU A 122 -14.73 3.45 13.32
N ASP A 123 -13.75 2.90 12.60
CA ASP A 123 -12.55 3.61 12.15
C ASP A 123 -12.44 3.59 10.63
N SER A 124 -13.13 4.53 9.97
CA SER A 124 -13.06 4.68 8.52
C SER A 124 -11.64 4.89 8.00
N ASN A 125 -10.74 5.46 8.81
CA ASN A 125 -9.36 5.72 8.39
C ASN A 125 -8.53 4.42 8.42
N LEU A 126 -8.59 3.66 9.51
CA LEU A 126 -7.94 2.35 9.59
C LEU A 126 -8.45 1.39 8.51
N THR A 127 -9.76 1.36 8.27
CA THR A 127 -10.35 0.55 7.19
C THR A 127 -9.80 0.95 5.82
N ALA A 128 -9.72 2.26 5.52
CA ALA A 128 -9.14 2.75 4.27
C ALA A 128 -7.67 2.33 4.11
N LEU A 129 -6.85 2.51 5.15
CA LEU A 129 -5.44 2.10 5.14
C LEU A 129 -5.28 0.60 4.86
N CYS A 130 -6.08 -0.24 5.51
CA CYS A 130 -6.03 -1.68 5.31
C CYS A 130 -6.50 -2.11 3.92
N LEU A 131 -7.58 -1.51 3.39
CA LEU A 131 -8.06 -1.80 2.04
C LEU A 131 -7.05 -1.37 0.98
N GLU A 132 -6.39 -0.23 1.16
CA GLU A 132 -5.34 0.22 0.26
C GLU A 132 -4.10 -0.69 0.33
N ALA A 133 -3.73 -1.16 1.52
CA ALA A 133 -2.66 -2.15 1.68
C ALA A 133 -2.99 -3.46 0.94
N ILE A 134 -4.24 -3.94 1.07
CA ILE A 134 -4.73 -5.10 0.30
C ILE A 134 -4.66 -4.83 -1.20
N LEU A 135 -5.06 -3.64 -1.66
CA LEU A 135 -5.00 -3.27 -3.07
C LEU A 135 -3.56 -3.28 -3.60
N ARG A 136 -2.60 -2.69 -2.88
CA ARG A 136 -1.19 -2.70 -3.26
C ARG A 136 -0.62 -4.13 -3.29
N LEU A 137 -1.02 -5.00 -2.36
CA LEU A 137 -0.67 -6.43 -2.38
C LEU A 137 -1.28 -7.16 -3.58
N LEU A 138 -2.53 -6.86 -3.96
CA LEU A 138 -3.19 -7.44 -5.14
C LEU A 138 -2.55 -7.00 -6.46
N TYR A 139 -2.13 -5.73 -6.56
CA TYR A 139 -1.46 -5.23 -7.76
C TYR A 139 -0.19 -6.00 -8.09
N VAL A 140 0.58 -6.36 -7.07
CA VAL A 140 1.86 -7.06 -7.20
C VAL A 140 1.70 -8.58 -7.11
N GLY A 141 0.64 -9.04 -6.45
CA GLY A 141 0.30 -10.44 -6.27
C GLY A 141 -0.02 -11.13 -7.60
N ARG A 142 0.09 -12.46 -7.58
CA ARG A 142 -0.35 -13.32 -8.68
C ARG A 142 -1.75 -13.87 -8.37
N THR A 143 -2.26 -14.70 -9.26
CA THR A 143 -3.55 -15.38 -9.12
C THR A 143 -3.73 -16.06 -7.75
N ASP A 144 -2.72 -16.75 -7.24
CA ASP A 144 -2.77 -17.39 -5.91
C ASP A 144 -3.04 -16.38 -4.78
N SER A 145 -2.45 -15.18 -4.87
CA SER A 145 -2.70 -14.11 -3.91
C SER A 145 -4.16 -13.65 -3.97
N VAL A 146 -4.71 -13.49 -5.18
CA VAL A 146 -6.12 -13.10 -5.38
C VAL A 146 -7.06 -14.13 -4.77
N GLU A 147 -6.85 -15.42 -5.06
CA GLU A 147 -7.66 -16.49 -4.50
C GLU A 147 -7.63 -16.49 -2.97
N PHE A 148 -6.44 -16.26 -2.39
CA PHE A 148 -6.28 -16.16 -0.96
C PHE A 148 -7.10 -15.01 -0.36
N PHE A 149 -7.04 -13.80 -0.94
CA PHE A 149 -7.83 -12.66 -0.46
C PHE A 149 -9.34 -12.90 -0.61
N VAL A 150 -9.79 -13.45 -1.74
CA VAL A 150 -11.21 -13.75 -1.95
C VAL A 150 -11.70 -14.79 -0.94
N LYS A 151 -10.93 -15.86 -0.71
CA LYS A 151 -11.24 -16.90 0.30
C LYS A 151 -11.30 -16.34 1.72
N TYR A 152 -10.47 -15.36 2.05
CA TYR A 152 -10.44 -14.74 3.37
C TYR A 152 -11.66 -13.83 3.64
N GLY A 153 -12.34 -13.38 2.59
CA GLY A 153 -13.62 -12.66 2.70
C GLY A 153 -13.66 -11.31 1.98
N LEU A 154 -12.72 -10.99 1.09
CA LEU A 154 -12.62 -9.67 0.43
C LEU A 154 -13.98 -9.18 -0.12
N MET A 155 -14.72 -10.06 -0.80
CA MET A 155 -16.02 -9.69 -1.39
C MET A 155 -17.04 -9.28 -0.31
N LYS A 156 -17.08 -9.99 0.82
CA LYS A 156 -17.97 -9.65 1.93
C LYS A 156 -17.61 -8.30 2.51
N ASP A 157 -16.33 -8.04 2.72
CA ASP A 157 -15.86 -6.80 3.33
C ASP A 157 -16.06 -5.58 2.39
N ILE A 158 -15.84 -5.73 1.08
CA ILE A 158 -16.21 -4.70 0.08
C ILE A 158 -17.72 -4.39 0.13
N PHE A 159 -18.56 -5.42 0.20
CA PHE A 159 -20.01 -5.23 0.29
C PHE A 159 -20.41 -4.43 1.54
N LEU A 160 -19.83 -4.75 2.69
CA LEU A 160 -20.14 -4.07 3.96
C LEU A 160 -19.70 -2.60 3.93
N GLU A 161 -18.56 -2.29 3.32
CA GLU A 161 -18.09 -0.91 3.19
C GLU A 161 -18.99 -0.08 2.26
N ILE A 162 -19.32 -0.60 1.07
CA ILE A 162 -20.26 0.10 0.17
C ILE A 162 -21.62 0.28 0.85
N ARG A 163 -22.12 -0.77 1.52
CA ARG A 163 -23.43 -0.73 2.19
C ARG A 163 -23.46 0.31 3.30
N SER A 164 -22.43 0.37 4.15
CA SER A 164 -22.40 1.26 5.30
C SER A 164 -22.14 2.71 4.90
N LYS A 165 -21.21 2.97 3.97
CA LYS A 165 -20.76 4.33 3.63
C LYS A 165 -21.54 4.96 2.48
N CYS A 166 -22.24 4.18 1.67
CA CYS A 166 -23.04 4.69 0.55
C CYS A 166 -24.55 4.55 0.76
N ALA A 167 -25.03 4.50 2.01
CA ALA A 167 -26.47 4.37 2.32
C ALA A 167 -27.30 5.61 1.91
N SER A 168 -26.70 6.80 1.95
CA SER A 168 -27.34 8.07 1.59
C SER A 168 -27.73 8.14 0.10
N ARG A 169 -28.74 8.99 -0.20
CA ARG A 169 -29.11 9.35 -1.58
C ARG A 169 -28.10 10.31 -2.23
N VAL A 170 -27.42 11.11 -1.41
CA VAL A 170 -26.38 12.05 -1.85
C VAL A 170 -25.02 11.43 -1.59
N PHE A 171 -24.18 11.36 -2.62
CA PHE A 171 -22.83 10.81 -2.50
C PHE A 171 -21.89 11.85 -1.91
N SER A 172 -21.45 11.61 -0.67
CA SER A 172 -20.37 12.37 -0.06
C SER A 172 -19.02 12.03 -0.72
N LEU A 173 -18.02 12.89 -0.55
CA LEU A 173 -16.64 12.60 -0.98
C LEU A 173 -16.13 11.27 -0.41
N HIS A 174 -16.47 10.97 0.84
CA HIS A 174 -16.13 9.70 1.46
C HIS A 174 -16.77 8.50 0.75
N ALA A 175 -18.06 8.60 0.40
CA ALA A 175 -18.75 7.55 -0.36
C ALA A 175 -18.14 7.35 -1.76
N ILE A 176 -17.72 8.43 -2.42
CA ILE A 176 -17.02 8.37 -3.72
C ILE A 176 -15.68 7.64 -3.56
N ASN A 177 -14.89 7.96 -2.54
CA ASN A 177 -13.61 7.30 -2.28
C ASN A 177 -13.79 5.81 -1.98
N VAL A 178 -14.79 5.43 -1.18
CA VAL A 178 -15.13 4.02 -0.92
C VAL A 178 -15.46 3.28 -2.21
N LEU A 179 -16.26 3.88 -3.09
CA LEU A 179 -16.60 3.29 -4.40
C LEU A 179 -15.38 3.21 -5.32
N LEU A 180 -14.50 4.21 -5.30
CA LEU A 180 -13.27 4.20 -6.08
C LEU A 180 -12.34 3.07 -5.64
N THR A 181 -12.03 2.96 -4.34
CA THR A 181 -11.21 1.87 -3.79
C THR A 181 -11.86 0.50 -4.07
N SER A 182 -13.18 0.39 -3.89
CA SER A 182 -13.93 -0.83 -4.20
C SER A 182 -13.83 -1.22 -5.67
N SER A 183 -13.91 -0.24 -6.59
CA SER A 183 -13.77 -0.48 -8.03
C SER A 183 -12.36 -0.99 -8.37
N GLN A 184 -11.32 -0.45 -7.74
CA GLN A 184 -9.94 -0.90 -7.96
C GLN A 184 -9.71 -2.33 -7.44
N LEU A 185 -10.26 -2.64 -6.25
CA LEU A 185 -10.22 -4.00 -5.70
C LEU A 185 -10.97 -4.99 -6.59
N LEU A 186 -12.20 -4.66 -7.00
CA LEU A 186 -13.00 -5.52 -7.88
C LEU A 186 -12.34 -5.72 -9.24
N LEU A 187 -11.76 -4.67 -9.83
CA LEU A 187 -11.02 -4.77 -11.08
C LEU A 187 -9.79 -5.68 -10.94
N SER A 188 -8.97 -5.46 -9.90
CA SER A 188 -7.78 -6.27 -9.64
C SER A 188 -8.11 -7.74 -9.46
N VAL A 189 -9.16 -8.04 -8.68
CA VAL A 189 -9.62 -9.42 -8.48
C VAL A 189 -10.14 -10.04 -9.78
N SER A 190 -10.85 -9.26 -10.61
CA SER A 190 -11.43 -9.76 -11.86
C SER A 190 -10.36 -10.05 -12.92
N VAL A 191 -9.36 -9.16 -13.04
CA VAL A 191 -8.26 -9.30 -14.00
C VAL A 191 -7.28 -10.39 -13.55
N CYS A 192 -6.83 -10.36 -12.30
CA CYS A 192 -5.77 -11.26 -11.81
C CYS A 192 -6.29 -12.60 -11.29
N GLY A 193 -7.60 -12.75 -11.08
CA GLY A 193 -8.23 -14.00 -10.62
C GLY A 193 -8.36 -15.05 -11.71
N THR A 194 -8.69 -16.28 -11.31
CA THR A 194 -9.11 -17.34 -12.24
C THR A 194 -10.53 -17.09 -12.78
N GLU A 195 -10.94 -17.85 -13.79
CA GLU A 195 -12.32 -17.81 -14.32
C GLU A 195 -13.35 -18.08 -13.22
N ASN A 196 -13.04 -18.99 -12.28
CA ASN A 196 -13.90 -19.26 -11.13
C ASN A 196 -14.05 -18.03 -10.23
N ILE A 197 -12.95 -17.32 -9.95
CA ILE A 197 -13.00 -16.07 -9.19
C ILE A 197 -13.83 -15.02 -9.91
N ARG A 198 -13.67 -14.84 -11.24
CA ARG A 198 -14.52 -13.92 -12.03
C ARG A 198 -16.00 -14.26 -11.90
N LYS A 199 -16.37 -15.54 -12.01
CA LYS A 199 -17.76 -16.00 -11.81
C LYS A 199 -18.27 -15.69 -10.40
N GLN A 200 -17.43 -15.84 -9.38
CA GLN A 200 -17.76 -15.46 -8.00
C GLN A 200 -17.98 -13.94 -7.87
N VAL A 201 -17.09 -13.11 -8.44
CA VAL A 201 -17.23 -11.64 -8.43
C VAL A 201 -18.54 -11.23 -9.11
N ALA A 202 -18.81 -11.72 -10.32
CA ALA A 202 -20.01 -11.37 -11.08
C ALA A 202 -21.33 -11.70 -10.33
N ARG A 203 -21.33 -12.77 -9.53
CA ARG A 203 -22.50 -13.21 -8.74
C ARG A 203 -22.58 -12.56 -7.35
N SER A 204 -21.49 -11.95 -6.87
CA SER A 204 -21.38 -11.43 -5.52
C SER A 204 -22.37 -10.28 -5.24
N SER A 205 -22.82 -10.18 -3.98
CA SER A 205 -23.60 -9.03 -3.52
C SER A 205 -22.78 -7.73 -3.57
N ALA A 206 -21.47 -7.82 -3.39
CA ALA A 206 -20.54 -6.70 -3.51
C ALA A 206 -20.61 -6.04 -4.87
N TYR A 207 -20.45 -6.83 -5.95
CA TYR A 207 -20.50 -6.31 -7.31
C TYR A 207 -21.87 -5.77 -7.69
N LYS A 208 -22.95 -6.45 -7.30
CA LYS A 208 -24.32 -5.99 -7.56
C LYS A 208 -24.60 -4.63 -6.91
N LEU A 209 -24.25 -4.48 -5.63
CA LEU A 209 -24.42 -3.23 -4.90
C LEU A 209 -23.52 -2.12 -5.46
N PHE A 210 -22.26 -2.45 -5.77
CA PHE A 210 -21.34 -1.53 -6.45
C PHE A 210 -21.94 -0.99 -7.75
N ARG A 211 -22.40 -1.88 -8.64
CA ARG A 211 -23.03 -1.53 -9.92
C ARG A 211 -24.24 -0.61 -9.71
N GLU A 212 -25.13 -0.94 -8.79
CA GLU A 212 -26.31 -0.12 -8.47
C GLU A 212 -25.93 1.29 -7.98
N LYS A 213 -24.88 1.41 -7.16
CA LYS A 213 -24.41 2.70 -6.64
C LYS A 213 -23.72 3.53 -7.72
N VAL A 214 -22.89 2.93 -8.55
CA VAL A 214 -22.21 3.63 -9.66
C VAL A 214 -23.20 4.15 -10.68
N LEU A 215 -24.17 3.34 -11.12
CA LEU A 215 -25.16 3.78 -12.12
C LEU A 215 -25.96 4.98 -11.62
N ARG A 216 -26.47 4.92 -10.38
CA ARG A 216 -27.16 6.07 -9.76
C ARG A 216 -26.29 7.32 -9.66
N MET A 217 -24.99 7.15 -9.42
CA MET A 217 -24.07 8.29 -9.36
C MET A 217 -23.87 8.91 -10.73
N LEU A 218 -23.71 8.11 -11.78
CA LEU A 218 -23.55 8.59 -13.16
C LEU A 218 -24.77 9.35 -13.66
N ASP A 219 -25.96 8.98 -13.19
CA ASP A 219 -27.21 9.69 -13.51
C ASP A 219 -27.34 11.06 -12.82
N SER A 220 -26.50 11.38 -11.83
CA SER A 220 -26.68 12.52 -10.91
C SER A 220 -25.93 13.82 -11.24
N SER A 221 -25.45 13.99 -12.48
CA SER A 221 -24.94 15.26 -13.06
C SER A 221 -23.80 16.02 -12.33
N SER A 222 -23.21 15.50 -11.25
CA SER A 222 -22.29 16.29 -10.39
C SER A 222 -20.88 15.69 -10.30
N HIS A 223 -19.87 16.53 -10.56
CA HIS A 223 -18.41 16.35 -10.45
C HIS A 223 -17.68 15.47 -11.51
N LYS A 224 -16.58 16.01 -12.06
CA LYS A 224 -16.03 15.57 -13.36
C LYS A 224 -14.83 14.61 -13.33
N CYS A 225 -14.04 14.47 -12.27
CA CYS A 225 -12.78 13.68 -12.36
C CYS A 225 -12.85 12.29 -11.71
N SER A 226 -13.11 12.20 -10.39
CA SER A 226 -13.17 10.90 -9.69
C SER A 226 -14.26 9.98 -10.23
N ILE A 227 -15.35 10.57 -10.73
CA ILE A 227 -16.44 9.84 -11.37
C ILE A 227 -16.01 9.27 -12.73
N LEU A 228 -15.15 9.96 -13.49
CA LEU A 228 -14.60 9.40 -14.73
C LEU A 228 -13.72 8.20 -14.45
N GLN A 229 -12.85 8.25 -13.44
CA GLN A 229 -12.06 7.08 -13.04
C GLN A 229 -12.96 5.92 -12.61
N LEU A 230 -13.95 6.20 -11.77
CA LEU A 230 -14.92 5.20 -11.32
C LEU A 230 -15.69 4.58 -12.48
N HIS A 231 -16.12 5.40 -13.44
CA HIS A 231 -16.80 4.95 -14.65
C HIS A 231 -15.90 4.08 -15.52
N ARG A 232 -14.64 4.48 -15.74
CA ARG A 232 -13.66 3.68 -16.48
C ARG A 232 -13.48 2.30 -15.83
N ASN A 233 -13.25 2.26 -14.52
CA ASN A 233 -13.10 1.00 -13.79
C ASN A 233 -14.38 0.15 -13.91
N PHE A 234 -15.56 0.76 -13.79
CA PHE A 234 -16.84 0.06 -13.93
C PHE A 234 -16.99 -0.59 -15.33
N LEU A 235 -16.69 0.14 -16.41
CA LEU A 235 -16.75 -0.40 -17.76
C LEU A 235 -15.75 -1.54 -17.95
N GLU A 236 -14.53 -1.38 -17.44
CA GLU A 236 -13.48 -2.39 -17.53
C GLU A 236 -13.85 -3.67 -16.78
N ILE A 237 -14.38 -3.56 -15.55
CA ILE A 237 -14.88 -4.70 -14.77
C ILE A 237 -15.96 -5.44 -15.56
N ASN A 238 -16.96 -4.73 -16.12
CA ASN A 238 -18.02 -5.38 -16.90
C ASN A 238 -17.46 -6.15 -18.10
N LYS A 239 -16.50 -5.58 -18.83
CA LYS A 239 -15.85 -6.24 -19.96
C LYS A 239 -15.13 -7.52 -19.54
N VAL A 240 -14.28 -7.42 -18.51
CA VAL A 240 -13.50 -8.55 -17.97
C VAL A 240 -14.40 -9.65 -17.41
N LEU A 241 -15.53 -9.30 -16.78
CA LEU A 241 -16.47 -10.29 -16.25
C LEU A 241 -17.34 -10.95 -17.32
N SER A 242 -17.49 -10.33 -18.50
CA SER A 242 -18.35 -10.83 -19.57
C SER A 242 -17.59 -11.64 -20.63
N ASP A 243 -16.29 -11.40 -20.80
CA ASP A 243 -15.48 -12.03 -21.83
C ASP A 243 -14.13 -12.51 -21.27
N GLU A 244 -13.96 -13.83 -21.25
CA GLU A 244 -12.75 -14.49 -20.77
C GLU A 244 -11.50 -14.14 -21.62
N LYS A 245 -11.64 -13.91 -22.92
CA LYS A 245 -10.51 -13.50 -23.77
C LYS A 245 -10.03 -12.10 -23.37
N VAL A 246 -10.97 -11.19 -23.10
CA VAL A 246 -10.64 -9.84 -22.61
C VAL A 246 -9.97 -9.92 -21.24
N ALA A 247 -10.44 -10.81 -20.34
CA ALA A 247 -9.80 -11.02 -19.05
C ALA A 247 -8.35 -11.50 -19.18
N LEU A 248 -8.10 -12.49 -20.04
CA LEU A 248 -6.76 -13.02 -20.29
C LEU A 248 -5.82 -11.98 -20.90
N GLU A 249 -6.33 -11.15 -21.80
CA GLU A 249 -5.54 -10.06 -22.41
C GLU A 249 -5.24 -8.96 -21.40
N ALA A 250 -6.23 -8.56 -20.58
CA ALA A 250 -6.02 -7.61 -19.49
C ALA A 250 -4.99 -8.13 -18.48
N PHE A 251 -5.01 -9.43 -18.16
CA PHE A 251 -4.03 -10.05 -17.28
C PHE A 251 -2.62 -10.05 -17.86
N LYS A 252 -2.46 -10.35 -19.16
CA LYS A 252 -1.16 -10.29 -19.84
C LYS A 252 -0.56 -8.89 -19.84
N ASN A 253 -1.41 -7.88 -20.02
CA ASN A 253 -1.03 -6.48 -20.03
C ASN A 253 -1.04 -5.84 -18.64
N TRP A 254 -1.22 -6.63 -17.58
CA TRP A 254 -1.20 -6.13 -16.22
C TRP A 254 0.24 -5.78 -15.82
N ASP A 255 0.55 -4.48 -15.77
CA ASP A 255 1.80 -3.97 -15.20
C ASP A 255 1.57 -3.47 -13.77
N PRO A 256 2.02 -4.21 -12.73
CA PRO A 256 1.94 -3.75 -11.34
C PRO A 256 2.61 -2.39 -11.12
N LYS A 257 3.61 -2.03 -11.92
CA LYS A 257 4.34 -0.77 -11.78
C LYS A 257 3.46 0.40 -12.18
N GLU A 258 2.79 0.28 -13.33
CA GLU A 258 1.83 1.27 -13.81
C GLU A 258 0.69 1.43 -12.80
N LYS A 259 0.10 0.32 -12.33
CA LYS A 259 -1.00 0.38 -11.36
C LYS A 259 -0.60 1.02 -10.03
N LEU A 260 0.62 0.74 -9.54
CA LEU A 260 1.14 1.43 -8.36
C LEU A 260 1.40 2.91 -8.64
N ASN A 261 1.96 3.24 -9.80
CA ASN A 261 2.18 4.63 -10.18
C ASN A 261 0.86 5.40 -10.24
N ASP A 262 -0.23 4.83 -10.75
CA ASP A 262 -1.55 5.49 -10.79
C ASP A 262 -2.07 5.86 -9.38
N LEU A 263 -1.78 5.03 -8.37
CA LEU A 263 -2.07 5.36 -6.97
C LEU A 263 -1.13 6.45 -6.46
N GLN A 264 0.15 6.33 -6.81
CA GLN A 264 1.22 7.19 -6.32
C GLN A 264 1.28 8.57 -6.98
N GLU A 265 0.75 8.74 -8.19
CA GLU A 265 0.64 10.03 -8.88
C GLU A 265 -0.32 10.97 -8.14
N GLN A 266 -1.31 10.41 -7.44
CA GLN A 266 -2.16 11.18 -6.52
C GLN A 266 -1.34 11.76 -5.34
N ASP A 267 -0.26 11.07 -4.96
CA ASP A 267 0.61 11.38 -3.82
C ASP A 267 1.99 11.97 -4.19
N GLN A 268 2.32 12.10 -5.48
CA GLN A 268 3.63 12.48 -6.01
C GLN A 268 4.80 11.70 -5.36
N VAL A 269 4.80 10.37 -5.47
CA VAL A 269 5.88 9.54 -4.89
C VAL A 269 7.21 9.72 -5.63
N TYR A 270 8.27 10.00 -4.86
CA TYR A 270 9.63 10.14 -5.38
C TYR A 270 10.48 8.89 -5.12
N ILE A 271 11.18 8.43 -6.14
CA ILE A 271 12.07 7.26 -6.09
C ILE A 271 13.53 7.73 -6.08
N PHE A 272 14.26 7.44 -4.99
CA PHE A 272 15.64 7.88 -4.78
C PHE A 272 16.66 6.75 -4.93
N CYS A 273 17.92 7.13 -5.16
CA CYS A 273 19.07 6.29 -4.87
C CYS A 273 19.11 5.99 -3.36
N SER A 274 19.31 4.73 -3.00
CA SER A 274 19.39 4.26 -1.61
C SER A 274 20.71 4.61 -0.93
N SER A 275 21.71 5.17 -1.64
CA SER A 275 22.92 5.61 -0.94
C SER A 275 22.62 6.85 -0.09
N PRO A 276 22.94 6.86 1.23
CA PRO A 276 22.63 7.95 2.14
C PRO A 276 23.12 9.33 1.67
N SER A 277 24.31 9.34 1.08
CA SER A 277 25.02 10.51 0.55
C SER A 277 24.43 10.99 -0.78
N CYS A 278 23.72 10.13 -1.51
CA CYS A 278 23.16 10.44 -2.81
C CYS A 278 21.74 10.98 -2.66
N ARG A 279 21.42 12.03 -3.41
CA ARG A 279 20.09 12.65 -3.42
C ARG A 279 19.39 12.54 -4.77
N LYS A 280 19.98 11.80 -5.71
CA LYS A 280 19.46 11.72 -7.07
C LYS A 280 18.15 10.94 -7.12
N ILE A 281 17.23 11.46 -7.92
CA ILE A 281 15.91 10.90 -8.16
C ILE A 281 15.95 10.07 -9.46
N TYR A 282 15.11 9.05 -9.59
CA TYR A 282 15.10 8.13 -10.74
C TYR A 282 15.10 8.86 -12.10
N GLY A 283 14.32 9.93 -12.25
CA GLY A 283 14.26 10.73 -13.48
C GLY A 283 15.57 11.43 -13.88
N GLU A 284 16.49 11.63 -12.95
CA GLU A 284 17.77 12.33 -13.20
C GLU A 284 18.92 11.38 -13.62
N CYS A 285 18.75 10.07 -13.42
CA CYS A 285 19.83 9.08 -13.56
C CYS A 285 19.59 8.05 -14.67
N GLY A 286 18.46 8.12 -15.37
CA GLY A 286 18.01 7.05 -16.25
C GLY A 286 17.56 5.82 -15.45
N LYS A 287 18.34 4.73 -15.47
CA LYS A 287 17.97 3.45 -14.81
C LYS A 287 18.78 3.23 -13.54
N PHE A 288 18.10 2.98 -12.42
CA PHE A 288 18.74 2.50 -11.20
C PHE A 288 19.09 1.00 -11.27
N ARG A 289 20.23 0.65 -10.66
CA ARG A 289 20.71 -0.72 -10.47
C ARG A 289 20.32 -1.21 -9.09
N TYR A 290 19.73 -2.39 -8.99
CA TYR A 290 19.37 -2.97 -7.70
C TYR A 290 20.57 -3.69 -7.06
N CYS A 291 20.58 -3.73 -5.72
CA CYS A 291 21.50 -4.60 -4.99
C CYS A 291 21.29 -6.06 -5.44
N GLY A 292 22.35 -6.74 -5.86
CA GLY A 292 22.26 -8.12 -6.35
C GLY A 292 21.76 -9.12 -5.30
N ALA A 293 21.98 -8.83 -4.02
CA ALA A 293 21.62 -9.70 -2.89
C ALA A 293 20.17 -9.47 -2.43
N CYS A 294 19.87 -8.39 -1.70
CA CYS A 294 18.52 -8.15 -1.17
C CYS A 294 17.51 -7.73 -2.24
N ARG A 295 17.98 -7.20 -3.38
CA ARG A 295 17.17 -6.61 -4.44
C ARG A 295 16.28 -5.44 -4.01
N LEU A 296 16.28 -5.02 -2.75
CA LEU A 296 15.47 -3.91 -2.24
C LEU A 296 16.14 -2.55 -2.53
N ALA A 297 17.39 -2.39 -2.10
CA ALA A 297 18.14 -1.16 -2.32
C ALA A 297 18.50 -0.95 -3.79
N ARG A 298 18.58 0.32 -4.22
CA ARG A 298 18.79 0.74 -5.61
C ARG A 298 19.78 1.89 -5.72
N TYR A 299 20.56 1.92 -6.79
CA TYR A 299 21.68 2.85 -6.92
C TYR A 299 21.77 3.44 -8.32
N CYS A 300 22.09 4.73 -8.40
CA CYS A 300 22.39 5.38 -9.68
C CYS A 300 23.73 4.92 -10.28
N THR A 301 24.69 4.51 -9.44
CA THR A 301 26.03 4.07 -9.85
C THR A 301 26.54 2.96 -8.95
N GLU A 302 27.52 2.19 -9.43
CA GLU A 302 28.22 1.18 -8.62
C GLU A 302 28.99 1.81 -7.45
N ALA A 303 29.49 3.04 -7.61
CA ALA A 303 30.14 3.78 -6.54
C ALA A 303 29.17 4.03 -5.35
N CYS A 304 27.93 4.45 -5.64
CA CYS A 304 26.89 4.60 -4.61
C CYS A 304 26.59 3.28 -3.89
N GLN A 305 26.60 2.16 -4.61
CA GLN A 305 26.41 0.85 -3.99
C GLN A 305 27.57 0.49 -3.05
N LYS A 306 28.83 0.62 -3.51
CA LYS A 306 30.03 0.32 -2.70
C LYS A 306 30.11 1.18 -1.46
N GLU A 307 29.75 2.46 -1.57
CA GLU A 307 29.71 3.37 -0.43
C GLU A 307 28.62 2.96 0.57
N HIS A 308 27.38 2.76 0.11
CA HIS A 308 26.28 2.35 0.98
C HIS A 308 26.57 1.00 1.66
N TRP A 309 27.21 0.07 0.95
CA TRP A 309 27.65 -1.21 1.50
C TRP A 309 28.55 -1.04 2.74
N LYS A 310 29.56 -0.16 2.66
CA LYS A 310 30.48 0.14 3.76
C LYS A 310 29.82 0.90 4.92
N LYS A 311 28.75 1.65 4.63
CA LYS A 311 28.03 2.47 5.62
C LYS A 311 26.92 1.70 6.37
N GLY A 312 26.88 0.37 6.27
CA GLY A 312 25.97 -0.47 7.05
C GLY A 312 24.92 -1.22 6.23
N HIS A 313 24.82 -0.99 4.90
CA HIS A 313 23.92 -1.81 4.08
C HIS A 313 24.28 -3.29 4.14
N LYS A 314 25.55 -3.64 4.33
CA LYS A 314 25.96 -5.05 4.49
C LYS A 314 25.14 -5.77 5.57
N ASP A 315 24.95 -5.13 6.71
CA ASP A 315 24.29 -5.74 7.88
C ASP A 315 22.77 -5.82 7.70
N SER A 316 22.15 -4.79 7.12
CA SER A 316 20.71 -4.83 6.78
C SER A 316 20.41 -5.77 5.61
N CYS A 317 21.32 -5.86 4.63
CA CYS A 317 21.19 -6.75 3.48
C CYS A 317 21.26 -8.23 3.87
N GLN A 318 22.14 -8.59 4.82
CA GLN A 318 22.26 -9.96 5.32
C GLN A 318 21.02 -10.38 6.12
N ARG A 319 20.50 -9.50 6.99
CA ARG A 319 19.26 -9.75 7.74
C ARG A 319 18.07 -10.01 6.80
N ALA A 320 17.97 -9.25 5.71
CA ALA A 320 16.96 -9.47 4.68
C ALA A 320 17.08 -10.86 4.00
N ARG A 321 18.22 -11.56 4.08
CA ARG A 321 18.38 -12.92 3.53
C ARG A 321 17.98 -14.02 4.51
N THR A 322 18.17 -13.82 5.82
CA THR A 322 17.99 -14.87 6.84
C THR A 322 16.55 -15.07 7.29
N ASP A 323 15.69 -14.06 7.16
CA ASP A 323 14.27 -14.17 7.53
C ASP A 323 13.38 -14.81 6.43
N ILE A 324 14.02 -15.39 5.39
CA ILE A 324 13.40 -16.18 4.30
C ILE A 324 13.50 -17.70 4.57
N GLY A 325 14.06 -18.10 5.72
CA GLY A 325 14.20 -19.51 6.14
C GLY A 325 12.94 -20.07 6.78
#